data_AF-A0ABD1ZS56-F1
#
_entry.id   AF-A0ABD1ZS56-F1
#
_cell.length_a   1.000
_cell.length_b   1.000
_cell.length_c   1.000
_cell.angle_alpha   90.00
_cell.angle_beta   90.00
_cell.angle_gamma   90.00
#
_symmetry.space_group_name_H-M   'P 1'
#
loop_
_entity.id
_entity.type
_entity.pdbx_description
1 polymer ?
#
loop_
_entity_poly.entity_id
_entity_poly.type
_entity_poly.pdbx_seq_one_letter_code
_entity_poly.pdbx_strand_id
1 'polypeptide(L)'
;METLAANSQQPPEELVHEVTALEARRANLEATLTRMGSVEDPRPRPIQPEVPRQKVLILDLNGLLLRLCKGVAEAERAREFGHLPMSPVGSRMVYVPRVGVSSFLAEVATDFTLII
;
A
#
# COMPACT_ATOMS: atom_id res chain seq x y z
N MET A 1 40.53 40.89 74.95
CA MET A 1 40.69 40.91 73.48
C MET A 1 40.60 39.48 73.02
N GLU A 2 39.59 39.11 72.25
CA GLU A 2 39.64 37.96 71.32
C GLU A 2 38.40 38.04 70.40
N THR A 3 38.69 38.14 69.10
CA THR A 3 37.78 38.24 67.96
C THR A 3 37.46 36.84 67.44
N LEU A 4 36.19 36.43 67.38
CA LEU A 4 35.80 35.18 66.72
C LEU A 4 35.28 35.45 65.30
N ALA A 5 35.89 34.76 64.34
CA ALA A 5 35.78 34.94 62.91
C ALA A 5 34.40 34.55 62.33
N ALA A 6 34.04 35.21 61.24
CA ALA A 6 32.91 34.87 60.39
C ALA A 6 33.16 33.52 59.70
N ASN A 7 32.29 32.54 59.96
CA ASN A 7 32.25 31.28 59.22
C ASN A 7 31.51 31.50 57.89
N SER A 8 32.26 31.76 56.83
CA SER A 8 31.82 31.62 55.45
C SER A 8 31.68 30.13 55.12
N GLN A 9 30.56 29.51 55.50
CA GLN A 9 30.21 28.18 55.04
C GLN A 9 29.57 28.30 53.64
N GLN A 10 30.25 27.76 52.64
CA GLN A 10 29.63 27.42 51.36
C GLN A 10 28.47 26.44 51.62
N PRO A 11 27.34 26.56 50.89
CA PRO A 11 26.22 25.66 51.08
C PRO A 11 26.67 24.21 50.82
N PRO A 12 26.22 23.25 51.65
CA PRO A 12 26.61 21.85 51.55
C PRO A 12 26.22 21.29 50.19
N GLU A 13 27.14 20.54 49.56
CA GLU A 13 27.00 19.97 48.21
C GLU A 13 25.72 19.14 48.04
N GLU A 14 25.25 18.54 49.13
CA GLU A 14 24.00 17.77 49.19
C GLU A 14 22.77 18.62 48.83
N LEU A 15 22.69 19.89 49.26
CA LEU A 15 21.62 20.81 48.88
C LEU A 15 21.66 21.18 47.39
N VAL A 16 22.84 21.17 46.76
CA VAL A 16 22.99 21.49 45.33
C VAL A 16 22.48 20.33 44.45
N HIS A 17 22.70 19.08 44.88
CA HIS A 17 22.21 17.89 44.18
C HIS A 17 20.68 17.72 44.29
N GLU A 18 20.09 18.07 45.43
CA GLU A 18 18.64 18.01 45.59
C GLU A 18 17.90 19.04 44.74
N VAL A 19 18.43 20.26 44.65
CA VAL A 19 17.84 21.34 43.83
C VAL A 19 17.89 20.98 42.34
N THR A 20 19.03 20.46 41.86
CA THR A 20 19.16 20.01 40.46
C THR A 20 18.26 18.82 40.13
N ALA A 21 18.08 17.87 41.05
CA ALA A 21 17.13 16.77 40.88
C ALA A 21 15.67 17.25 40.83
N LEU A 22 15.32 18.27 41.61
CA LEU A 22 13.98 18.87 41.62
C LEU A 22 13.71 19.69 40.35
N GLU A 23 14.68 20.44 39.84
CA GLU A 23 14.57 21.15 38.55
C GLU A 23 14.41 20.18 37.37
N ALA A 24 15.17 19.08 37.36
CA ALA A 24 15.02 18.03 36.35
C ALA A 24 13.63 17.37 36.42
N ARG A 25 13.11 17.11 37.62
CA ARG A 25 11.75 16.58 37.81
C ARG A 25 10.70 17.58 37.33
N ARG A 26 10.87 18.87 37.59
CA ARG A 26 9.96 19.93 37.12
C ARG A 26 9.96 20.05 35.60
N ALA A 27 11.13 20.08 34.97
CA ALA A 27 11.26 20.12 33.52
C ALA A 27 10.60 18.89 32.85
N ASN A 28 10.76 17.70 33.44
CA ASN A 28 10.08 16.50 32.96
C ASN A 28 8.55 16.56 33.11
N LEU A 29 8.06 17.14 34.20
CA LEU A 29 6.62 17.32 34.44
C LEU A 29 6.02 18.32 33.45
N GLU A 30 6.68 19.47 33.24
CA GLU A 30 6.28 20.47 32.25
C GLU A 30 6.28 19.88 30.83
N ALA A 31 7.34 19.16 30.44
CA ALA A 31 7.42 18.49 29.12
C ALA A 31 6.33 17.42 28.93
N THR A 32 5.94 16.72 30.00
CA THR A 32 4.88 15.70 29.95
C THR A 32 3.51 16.35 29.79
N LEU A 33 3.25 17.43 30.52
CA LEU A 33 2.00 18.19 30.42
C LEU A 33 1.84 18.85 29.05
N THR A 34 2.92 19.38 28.45
CA THR A 34 2.90 19.91 27.08
C THR A 34 2.52 18.83 26.05
N ARG A 35 2.92 17.57 26.24
CA ARG A 35 2.54 16.46 25.35
C ARG A 35 1.06 16.05 25.52
N MET A 36 0.52 16.14 26.73
CA MET A 36 -0.89 15.81 27.00
C MET A 36 -1.87 16.90 26.53
N GLY A 37 -1.40 18.15 26.36
CA GLY A 37 -2.20 19.27 25.85
C GLY A 37 -2.47 19.24 24.33
N SER A 38 -1.80 18.36 23.58
CA SER A 38 -2.14 18.10 22.18
C SER A 38 -3.15 16.97 22.09
N VAL A 39 -4.38 17.23 22.57
CA VAL A 39 -5.54 16.48 22.09
C VAL A 39 -5.56 16.72 20.59
N GLU A 40 -5.10 15.73 19.81
CA GLU A 40 -5.28 15.73 18.36
C GLU A 40 -6.74 16.05 18.12
N ASP A 41 -6.96 17.14 17.40
CA ASP A 41 -8.29 17.66 17.12
C ASP A 41 -9.16 16.48 16.64
N PRO A 42 -10.23 16.10 17.36
CA PRO A 42 -11.07 14.97 17.01
C PRO A 42 -11.90 15.24 15.76
N ARG A 43 -11.60 16.32 15.03
CA ARG A 43 -12.03 16.53 13.64
C ARG A 43 -11.98 15.18 12.92
N PRO A 44 -13.13 14.67 12.44
CA PRO A 44 -13.18 13.43 11.71
C PRO A 44 -12.13 13.49 10.62
N ARG A 45 -11.19 12.53 10.62
CA ARG A 45 -10.28 12.40 9.48
C ARG A 45 -11.17 12.32 8.25
N PRO A 46 -10.88 13.09 7.17
CA PRO A 46 -11.63 12.98 5.94
C PRO A 46 -11.70 11.49 5.60
N ILE A 47 -12.91 10.95 5.46
CA ILE A 47 -13.11 9.59 4.99
C ILE A 47 -12.38 9.55 3.65
N GLN A 48 -11.24 8.87 3.61
CA GLN A 48 -10.55 8.69 2.34
C GLN A 48 -11.56 8.02 1.42
N PRO A 49 -11.81 8.55 0.21
CA PRO A 49 -12.71 7.89 -0.72
C PRO A 49 -12.22 6.45 -0.84
N GLU A 50 -13.09 5.48 -0.53
CA GLU A 50 -12.77 4.06 -0.63
C GLU A 50 -12.25 3.84 -2.04
N VAL A 51 -10.94 3.60 -2.18
CA VAL A 51 -10.37 3.23 -3.46
C VAL A 51 -11.08 1.94 -3.86
N PRO A 52 -11.83 1.92 -4.97
CA PRO A 52 -12.58 0.73 -5.35
C PRO A 52 -11.58 -0.41 -5.47
N ARG A 53 -11.73 -1.42 -4.61
CA ARG A 53 -10.93 -2.64 -4.68
C ARG A 53 -11.38 -3.38 -5.93
N GLN A 54 -10.76 -3.05 -7.06
CA GLN A 54 -10.99 -3.71 -8.34
C GLN A 54 -10.71 -5.20 -8.14
N LYS A 55 -11.71 -6.04 -8.37
CA LYS A 55 -11.59 -7.48 -8.15
C LYS A 55 -10.62 -8.06 -9.17
N VAL A 56 -9.92 -9.14 -8.85
CA VAL A 56 -9.00 -9.79 -9.80
C VAL A 56 -9.70 -11.02 -10.41
N LEU A 57 -9.63 -11.15 -11.73
CA LEU A 57 -10.14 -12.31 -12.48
C LEU A 57 -8.98 -12.98 -13.23
N ILE A 58 -8.78 -14.28 -12.96
CA ILE A 58 -7.74 -15.09 -13.60
C ILE A 58 -8.41 -15.96 -14.68
N LEU A 59 -7.91 -15.90 -15.91
CA LEU A 59 -8.50 -16.54 -17.08
C LEU A 59 -7.49 -17.47 -17.75
N ASP A 60 -7.88 -18.72 -18.00
CA ASP A 60 -7.05 -19.62 -18.81
C ASP A 60 -7.08 -19.20 -20.28
N LEU A 61 -5.93 -19.28 -20.95
CA LEU A 61 -5.82 -18.97 -22.37
C LEU A 61 -6.41 -20.10 -23.23
N ASN A 62 -6.11 -21.36 -22.89
CA ASN A 62 -6.46 -22.51 -23.71
C ASN A 62 -7.87 -23.02 -23.39
N GLY A 63 -8.68 -23.26 -24.43
CA GLY A 63 -10.03 -23.78 -24.27
C GLY A 63 -11.06 -22.73 -23.85
N LEU A 64 -10.68 -21.72 -23.08
CA LEU A 64 -11.55 -20.60 -22.69
C LEU A 64 -11.48 -19.43 -23.67
N LEU A 65 -10.32 -18.78 -23.82
CA LEU A 65 -10.17 -17.63 -24.71
C LEU A 65 -9.85 -18.03 -26.15
N LEU A 66 -8.98 -19.04 -26.31
CA LEU A 66 -8.52 -19.53 -27.59
C LEU A 66 -8.81 -21.02 -27.74
N ARG A 67 -9.11 -21.46 -28.96
CA ARG A 67 -9.20 -22.86 -29.37
C ARG A 67 -7.98 -23.20 -30.21
N LEU A 68 -7.33 -24.32 -29.90
CA LEU A 68 -6.28 -24.87 -30.75
C LEU A 68 -6.91 -25.74 -31.84
N CYS A 69 -6.79 -25.32 -33.10
CA CYS A 69 -7.28 -26.03 -34.27
C CYS A 69 -6.12 -26.63 -35.06
N LYS A 70 -6.40 -27.69 -35.83
CA LYS A 70 -5.45 -28.28 -36.78
C LYS A 70 -5.85 -27.91 -38.20
N GLY A 71 -4.94 -27.31 -38.95
CA GLY A 71 -5.08 -27.08 -40.39
C GLY A 71 -5.46 -25.65 -40.80
N VAL A 72 -5.15 -25.36 -42.06
CA VAL A 72 -5.26 -24.02 -42.67
C VAL A 72 -6.72 -23.58 -42.83
N ALA A 73 -7.65 -24.50 -43.10
CA ALA A 73 -9.07 -24.18 -43.31
C ALA A 73 -9.79 -23.61 -42.08
N GLU A 74 -9.36 -23.97 -40.86
CA GLU A 74 -9.88 -23.36 -39.63
C GLU A 74 -9.30 -21.95 -39.40
N ALA A 75 -8.05 -21.73 -39.82
CA ALA A 75 -7.42 -20.42 -39.78
C ALA A 75 -8.07 -19.47 -40.78
N GLU A 76 -8.34 -19.93 -42.01
CA GLU A 76 -9.00 -19.14 -43.04
C GLU A 76 -10.40 -18.73 -42.62
N ARG A 77 -11.21 -19.67 -42.11
CA ARG A 77 -12.53 -19.35 -41.54
C ARG A 77 -12.43 -18.36 -40.38
N ALA A 78 -11.46 -18.50 -39.48
CA ALA A 78 -11.26 -17.53 -38.40
C ALA A 78 -10.98 -16.11 -38.92
N ARG A 79 -10.21 -15.98 -40.02
CA ARG A 79 -9.94 -14.68 -40.67
C ARG A 79 -11.19 -14.06 -41.28
N GLU A 80 -12.11 -14.86 -41.81
CA GLU A 80 -13.40 -14.38 -42.32
C GLU A 80 -14.23 -13.71 -41.22
N PHE A 81 -14.10 -14.17 -39.97
CA PHE A 81 -14.72 -13.53 -38.80
C PHE A 81 -13.88 -12.39 -38.19
N GLY A 82 -12.85 -11.91 -38.90
CA GLY A 82 -11.99 -10.81 -38.45
C GLY A 82 -10.99 -11.20 -37.37
N HIS A 83 -10.79 -12.50 -37.11
CA HIS A 83 -9.76 -12.95 -36.18
C HIS A 83 -8.39 -13.03 -36.83
N LEU A 84 -7.34 -12.80 -36.03
CA LEU A 84 -5.95 -12.98 -36.42
C LEU A 84 -5.43 -14.31 -35.85
N PRO A 85 -5.67 -15.45 -36.53
CA PRO A 85 -5.18 -16.73 -36.07
C PRO A 85 -3.65 -16.74 -36.01
N MET A 86 -3.10 -17.23 -34.90
CA MET A 86 -1.66 -17.35 -34.71
C MET A 86 -1.24 -18.80 -34.88
N SER A 87 -0.23 -19.05 -35.72
CA SER A 87 0.40 -20.36 -35.87
C SER A 87 1.85 -20.29 -35.41
N PRO A 88 2.31 -21.21 -34.54
CA PRO A 88 3.74 -21.37 -34.30
C PRO A 88 4.46 -21.71 -35.61
N VAL A 89 5.66 -21.13 -35.81
CA VAL A 89 6.46 -21.40 -37.02
C VAL A 89 6.69 -22.90 -37.18
N GLY A 90 6.35 -23.44 -38.36
CA GLY A 90 6.47 -24.87 -38.67
C GLY A 90 5.35 -25.76 -38.10
N SER A 91 4.34 -25.20 -37.43
CA SER A 91 3.21 -25.94 -36.89
C SER A 91 2.02 -25.94 -37.84
N ARG A 92 1.30 -27.07 -37.88
CA ARG A 92 -0.04 -27.16 -38.49
C ARG A 92 -1.16 -26.74 -37.54
N MET A 93 -0.80 -26.37 -36.31
CA MET A 93 -1.74 -25.98 -35.27
C MET A 93 -1.92 -24.48 -35.26
N VAL A 94 -3.15 -24.03 -35.10
CA VAL A 94 -3.52 -22.63 -35.19
C VAL A 94 -4.39 -22.28 -33.99
N TYR A 95 -4.04 -21.20 -33.29
CA TYR A 95 -4.87 -20.65 -32.24
C TYR A 95 -5.95 -19.76 -32.85
N VAL A 96 -7.20 -20.12 -32.61
CA VAL A 96 -8.39 -19.41 -33.08
C VAL A 96 -9.11 -18.81 -31.86
N PRO A 97 -9.31 -17.48 -31.80
CA PRO A 97 -10.11 -16.87 -30.75
C PRO A 97 -11.53 -17.43 -30.69
N ARG A 98 -12.09 -17.57 -29.50
CA ARG A 98 -13.51 -17.93 -29.35
C ARG A 98 -14.40 -16.78 -29.79
N VAL A 99 -15.55 -17.11 -30.35
CA VAL A 99 -16.56 -16.12 -30.75
C VAL A 99 -16.98 -15.32 -29.53
N GLY A 100 -16.98 -14.00 -29.66
CA GLY A 100 -17.36 -13.07 -28.58
C GLY A 100 -16.28 -12.83 -27.52
N VAL A 101 -15.08 -13.42 -27.64
CA VAL A 101 -14.02 -13.26 -26.63
C VAL A 101 -13.63 -11.79 -26.41
N SER A 102 -13.58 -10.99 -27.48
CA SER A 102 -13.27 -9.56 -27.39
C SER A 102 -14.33 -8.79 -26.60
N SER A 103 -15.61 -9.07 -26.85
CA SER A 103 -16.73 -8.45 -26.14
C SER A 103 -16.76 -8.87 -24.68
N PHE A 104 -16.56 -10.16 -24.41
CA PHE A 104 -16.45 -10.70 -23.06
C PHE A 104 -15.34 -10.02 -22.27
N LEU A 105 -14.12 -9.94 -22.82
CA LEU A 105 -12.99 -9.29 -22.15
C LEU A 105 -13.23 -7.80 -21.90
N ALA A 106 -13.87 -7.10 -22.85
CA ALA A 106 -14.22 -5.69 -22.69
C ALA A 106 -15.23 -5.48 -21.56
N GLU A 107 -16.24 -6.36 -21.45
CA GLU A 107 -17.24 -6.31 -20.39
C GLU A 107 -16.61 -6.64 -19.02
N VAL A 108 -15.85 -7.73 -18.88
CA VAL A 108 -15.28 -8.06 -17.57
C VAL A 108 -14.16 -7.10 -17.13
N ALA A 109 -13.50 -6.41 -18.07
CA ALA A 109 -12.48 -5.42 -17.73
C ALA A 109 -13.04 -4.15 -17.05
N THR A 110 -14.37 -3.91 -17.10
CA THR A 110 -14.97 -2.77 -16.39
C THR A 110 -14.92 -2.95 -14.88
N ASP A 111 -15.08 -4.19 -14.42
CA ASP A 111 -15.22 -4.53 -13.02
C ASP A 111 -14.01 -5.25 -12.43
N PHE A 112 -13.19 -5.86 -13.29
CA PHE A 112 -12.08 -6.72 -12.90
C PHE A 112 -10.74 -6.31 -13.51
N THR A 113 -9.68 -6.46 -12.72
CA THR A 113 -8.31 -6.56 -13.23
C THR A 113 -8.10 -7.96 -13.77
N LEU A 114 -7.83 -8.08 -15.07
CA LEU A 114 -7.69 -9.38 -15.74
C LEU A 114 -6.23 -9.87 -15.69
N ILE A 115 -6.05 -11.14 -15.36
CA ILE A 115 -4.79 -11.87 -15.46
C ILE A 115 -5.03 -13.07 -16.38
N ILE A 116 -4.18 -13.23 -17.40
CA ILE A 116 -4.22 -14.34 -18.37
C ILE A 116 -3.00 -15.22 -18.15
#